data_AF-A0A5C6F415-F1
#
_entry.id   AF-A0A5C6F415-F1
#
_cell.length_a   1.000
_cell.length_b   1.000
_cell.length_c   1.000
_cell.angle_alpha   90.00
_cell.angle_beta   90.00
_cell.angle_gamma   90.00
#
_symmetry.space_group_name_H-M   'P 1'
#
loop_
_entity.id
_entity.type
_entity.pdbx_description
1 polymer ?
#
loop_
_entity_poly.entity_id
_entity_poly.type
_entity_poly.pdbx_seq_one_letter_code
_entity_poly.pdbx_strand_id
1 'polypeptide(L)'
;MEAIDGLENDWSQIVDEEGNQIGTVGHHFKLSRAFNKEEMDHIKRDGTCIACHKEIPKASLAVSLLHHVAEYSGQLPKTTNQHFGLVNKIVLTSAWGQVLLALGGMLVGALVVGGFGYRKWKPKSQP
;
A
#
# COMPACT_ATOMS: atom_id res chain seq x y z
N MET A 1 -32.03 -12.75 -13.05
CA MET A 1 -33.23 -12.08 -12.51
C MET A 1 -33.94 -11.46 -13.69
N GLU A 2 -35.19 -11.80 -13.94
CA GLU A 2 -36.00 -11.09 -14.94
C GLU A 2 -36.32 -9.69 -14.40
N ALA A 3 -36.32 -8.69 -15.28
CA ALA A 3 -36.68 -7.33 -14.93
C ALA A 3 -38.17 -7.26 -14.57
N ILE A 4 -38.50 -6.59 -13.47
CA ILE A 4 -39.89 -6.33 -13.09
C ILE A 4 -40.36 -5.15 -13.93
N ASP A 5 -41.48 -5.34 -14.64
CA ASP A 5 -42.03 -4.32 -15.53
C ASP A 5 -42.42 -3.05 -14.74
N GLY A 6 -41.94 -1.89 -15.21
CA GLY A 6 -42.08 -0.59 -14.52
C GLY A 6 -41.00 -0.26 -13.47
N LEU A 7 -40.04 -1.16 -13.21
CA LEU A 7 -38.90 -0.89 -12.33
C LEU A 7 -37.66 -0.51 -13.15
N GLU A 8 -37.67 0.72 -13.68
CA GLU A 8 -36.62 1.20 -14.60
C GLU A 8 -35.30 1.57 -13.91
N ASN A 9 -35.32 1.83 -12.60
CA ASN A 9 -34.15 2.26 -11.83
C ASN A 9 -33.43 1.07 -11.18
N ASP A 10 -32.10 1.14 -11.07
CA ASP A 10 -31.31 0.18 -10.29
C ASP A 10 -31.41 0.50 -8.79
N TRP A 11 -32.18 -0.32 -8.06
CA TRP A 11 -32.38 -0.16 -6.62
C TRP A 11 -31.20 -0.67 -5.78
N SER A 12 -30.18 -1.27 -6.41
CA SER A 12 -28.94 -1.64 -5.74
C SER A 12 -27.96 -0.46 -5.62
N GLN A 13 -28.24 0.64 -6.32
CA GLN A 13 -27.39 1.83 -6.36
C GLN A 13 -28.09 3.03 -5.72
N ILE A 14 -27.44 3.62 -4.72
CA ILE A 14 -27.95 4.80 -3.99
C ILE A 14 -27.19 6.08 -4.42
N VAL A 15 -25.99 5.91 -4.96
CA VAL A 15 -25.05 6.98 -5.34
C VAL A 15 -24.40 6.62 -6.67
N ASP A 16 -24.24 7.59 -7.57
CA ASP A 16 -23.46 7.41 -8.80
C ASP A 16 -21.93 7.41 -8.53
N GLU A 17 -21.12 7.24 -9.58
CA GLU A 17 -19.66 7.21 -9.46
C GLU A 17 -19.07 8.57 -9.07
N GLU A 18 -19.78 9.66 -9.39
CA GLU A 18 -19.45 11.04 -9.09
C GLU A 18 -19.84 11.44 -7.66
N GLY A 19 -20.52 10.56 -6.90
CA GLY A 19 -20.93 10.81 -5.53
C GLY A 19 -22.26 11.56 -5.40
N ASN A 20 -23.04 11.69 -6.47
CA ASN A 20 -24.38 12.25 -6.44
C ASN A 20 -25.37 11.20 -5.96
N GLN A 21 -26.23 11.60 -5.03
CA GLN A 21 -27.28 10.73 -4.52
C GLN A 21 -28.39 10.59 -5.55
N ILE A 22 -28.58 9.37 -6.08
CA ILE A 22 -29.61 9.02 -7.06
C ILE A 22 -30.82 8.31 -6.42
N GLY A 23 -30.70 7.93 -5.15
CA GLY A 23 -31.77 7.31 -4.37
C GLY A 23 -31.91 7.92 -2.97
N THR A 24 -33.14 8.01 -2.46
CA THR A 24 -33.39 8.54 -1.11
C THR A 24 -32.90 7.56 -0.05
N VAL A 25 -32.04 8.02 0.86
CA VAL A 25 -31.73 7.30 2.10
C VAL A 25 -32.64 7.77 3.24
N GLY A 26 -32.81 6.94 4.27
CA GLY A 26 -33.65 7.29 5.42
C GLY A 26 -33.29 8.64 6.03
N HIS A 27 -34.29 9.38 6.50
CA HIS A 27 -34.18 10.78 6.95
C HIS A 27 -34.36 10.94 8.48
N HIS A 28 -34.29 9.84 9.23
CA HIS A 28 -34.56 9.82 10.67
C HIS A 28 -33.51 10.59 11.49
N PHE A 29 -32.27 10.71 11.00
CA PHE A 29 -31.25 11.54 11.64
C PHE A 29 -30.85 12.69 10.73
N LYS A 30 -30.57 13.86 11.33
CA LYS A 30 -30.21 15.10 10.62
C LYS A 30 -29.01 14.96 9.68
N LEU A 31 -28.15 13.96 9.91
CA LEU A 31 -26.96 13.67 9.11
C LEU A 31 -27.09 12.39 8.27
N SER A 32 -28.27 11.78 8.20
CA SER A 32 -28.50 10.62 7.34
C SER A 32 -28.52 11.08 5.88
N ARG A 33 -27.40 10.84 5.19
CA ARG A 33 -27.23 11.01 3.75
C ARG A 33 -26.38 9.88 3.19
N ALA A 34 -26.42 9.70 1.87
CA ALA A 34 -25.43 8.87 1.17
C ALA A 34 -24.02 9.45 1.35
N PHE A 35 -22.99 8.61 1.21
CA PHE A 35 -21.61 9.09 1.15
C PHE A 35 -21.40 9.96 -0.09
N ASN A 36 -20.65 11.03 0.08
CA ASN A 36 -20.18 11.83 -1.06
C ASN A 36 -18.94 11.18 -1.70
N LYS A 37 -18.48 11.72 -2.82
CA LYS A 37 -17.32 11.22 -3.58
C LYS A 37 -16.08 11.01 -2.71
N GLU A 38 -15.72 11.98 -1.88
CA GLU A 38 -14.52 11.95 -1.06
C GLU A 38 -14.57 10.84 -0.01
N GLU A 39 -15.73 10.69 0.66
CA GLU A 39 -15.95 9.63 1.64
C GLU A 39 -15.95 8.24 0.99
N MET A 40 -16.56 8.13 -0.19
CA MET A 40 -16.51 6.90 -0.98
C MET A 40 -15.07 6.57 -1.32
N ASP A 41 -14.28 7.53 -1.81
CA ASP A 41 -12.87 7.31 -2.19
C ASP A 41 -11.99 6.91 -1.00
N HIS A 42 -12.25 7.45 0.20
CA HIS A 42 -11.54 7.06 1.41
C HIS A 42 -11.86 5.63 1.89
N ILE A 43 -13.06 5.12 1.59
CA ILE A 43 -13.51 3.78 2.01
C ILE A 43 -13.28 2.75 0.90
N LYS A 44 -13.23 3.18 -0.36
CA LYS A 44 -13.04 2.33 -1.54
C LYS A 44 -11.72 1.58 -1.43
N ARG A 45 -11.82 0.25 -1.34
CA ARG A 45 -10.65 -0.67 -1.33
C ARG A 45 -10.39 -1.28 -2.71
N ASP A 46 -11.12 -0.82 -3.72
CA ASP A 46 -11.02 -1.33 -5.08
C ASP A 46 -9.59 -1.16 -5.60
N GLY A 47 -9.10 -2.19 -6.28
CA GLY A 47 -7.74 -2.19 -6.79
C GLY A 47 -6.67 -2.50 -5.76
N THR A 48 -6.98 -2.78 -4.48
CA THR A 48 -5.95 -3.23 -3.50
C THR A 48 -5.23 -4.49 -4.00
N CYS A 49 -5.97 -5.46 -4.54
CA CYS A 49 -5.38 -6.66 -5.13
C CYS A 49 -4.49 -6.32 -6.33
N ILE A 50 -4.94 -5.43 -7.21
CA ILE A 50 -4.20 -5.01 -8.42
C ILE A 50 -2.95 -4.20 -8.03
N ALA A 51 -3.02 -3.36 -7.00
CA ALA A 51 -1.89 -2.59 -6.51
C ALA A 51 -0.73 -3.50 -6.07
N CYS A 52 -1.04 -4.60 -5.39
CA CYS A 52 -0.04 -5.61 -5.03
C CYS A 52 0.38 -6.49 -6.22
N HIS A 53 -0.54 -6.86 -7.11
CA HIS A 53 -0.26 -7.74 -8.25
C HIS A 53 0.30 -7.03 -9.48
N LYS A 54 0.39 -5.69 -9.48
CA LYS A 54 0.84 -4.88 -10.62
C LYS A 54 2.16 -5.38 -11.21
N GLU A 55 3.10 -5.77 -10.34
CA GLU A 55 4.46 -6.15 -10.73
C GLU A 55 4.76 -7.66 -10.53
N ILE A 56 3.78 -8.44 -10.05
CA ILE A 56 3.97 -9.86 -9.70
C ILE A 56 3.34 -10.77 -10.76
N PRO A 57 3.97 -11.88 -11.19
CA PRO A 57 5.27 -12.38 -10.71
C PRO A 57 6.46 -12.03 -11.62
N LYS A 58 6.24 -11.46 -12.81
CA LYS A 58 7.27 -11.40 -13.86
C LYS A 58 7.74 -10.00 -14.26
N ALA A 59 7.21 -8.95 -13.66
CA ALA A 59 7.48 -7.59 -14.14
C ALA A 59 8.83 -7.03 -13.66
N SER A 60 9.32 -7.45 -12.48
CA SER A 60 10.66 -7.09 -12.00
C SER A 60 11.57 -8.31 -11.83
N LEU A 61 12.87 -8.12 -12.06
CA LEU A 61 13.88 -9.18 -11.89
C LEU A 61 13.90 -9.73 -10.46
N ALA A 62 13.84 -8.85 -9.46
CA ALA A 62 13.83 -9.24 -8.06
C ALA A 62 12.59 -10.07 -7.71
N VAL A 63 11.41 -9.64 -8.15
CA VAL A 63 10.16 -10.39 -7.92
C VAL A 63 10.16 -11.72 -8.67
N SER A 64 10.69 -11.75 -9.89
CA SER A 64 10.78 -12.97 -10.70
C SER A 64 11.69 -14.01 -10.04
N LEU A 65 12.85 -13.58 -9.51
CA LEU A 65 13.75 -14.43 -8.77
C LEU A 65 13.09 -14.97 -7.49
N LEU A 66 12.43 -14.11 -6.71
CA LEU A 66 11.75 -14.52 -5.48
C LEU A 66 10.61 -15.51 -5.76
N HIS A 67 9.85 -15.29 -6.83
CA HIS A 67 8.82 -16.23 -7.26
C HIS A 67 9.42 -17.58 -7.65
N HIS A 68 10.51 -17.59 -8.43
CA HIS A 68 11.19 -18.82 -8.81
C HIS A 68 11.71 -19.61 -7.60
N VAL A 69 12.39 -18.94 -6.66
CA VAL A 69 12.84 -19.58 -5.42
C VAL A 69 11.66 -20.17 -4.65
N ALA A 70 10.57 -19.41 -4.49
CA ALA A 70 9.38 -19.87 -3.78
C ALA A 70 8.71 -21.08 -4.46
N GLU A 71 8.69 -21.12 -5.79
CA GLU A 71 8.17 -22.24 -6.58
C GLU A 71 8.98 -23.52 -6.36
N TYR A 72 10.31 -23.44 -6.49
CA TYR A 72 11.20 -24.60 -6.35
C TYR A 72 11.42 -25.03 -4.89
N SER A 73 11.29 -24.11 -3.92
CA SER A 73 11.35 -24.44 -2.50
C SER A 73 10.00 -24.90 -1.92
N GLY A 74 8.93 -24.92 -2.72
CA GLY A 74 7.58 -25.27 -2.26
C GLY A 74 6.95 -24.27 -1.28
N GLN A 75 7.39 -23.00 -1.31
CA GLN A 75 6.94 -21.93 -0.40
C GLN A 75 5.86 -21.02 -1.02
N LEU A 76 5.35 -21.35 -2.21
CA LEU A 76 4.21 -20.62 -2.79
C LEU A 76 2.98 -20.70 -1.86
N PRO A 77 2.32 -19.57 -1.54
CA PRO A 77 1.07 -19.57 -0.79
C PRO A 77 -0.02 -20.36 -1.53
N LYS A 78 -0.64 -21.32 -0.83
CA LYS A 78 -1.76 -22.14 -1.33
C LYS A 78 -3.09 -21.81 -0.65
N THR A 79 -3.05 -21.02 0.43
CA THR A 79 -4.25 -20.64 1.20
C THR A 79 -4.27 -19.14 1.45
N THR A 80 -5.47 -18.61 1.73
CA THR A 80 -5.67 -17.19 2.08
C THR A 80 -4.82 -16.75 3.27
N ASN A 81 -4.70 -17.59 4.30
CA ASN A 81 -3.89 -17.28 5.48
C ASN A 81 -2.39 -17.20 5.14
N GLN A 82 -1.90 -18.06 4.25
CA GLN A 82 -0.52 -17.99 3.77
C GLN A 82 -0.27 -16.73 2.93
N HIS A 83 -1.25 -16.34 2.10
CA HIS A 83 -1.19 -15.10 1.33
C HIS A 83 -1.14 -13.87 2.26
N PHE A 84 -2.01 -13.78 3.25
CA PHE A 84 -2.01 -12.67 4.22
C PHE A 84 -0.73 -12.63 5.06
N GLY A 85 -0.21 -13.78 5.48
CA GLY A 85 1.07 -13.87 6.16
C GLY A 85 2.23 -13.33 5.31
N LEU A 86 2.25 -13.66 4.01
CA LEU A 86 3.24 -13.14 3.07
C LEU A 86 3.14 -11.62 2.92
N VAL A 87 1.93 -11.10 2.71
CA VAL A 87 1.70 -9.65 2.58
C VAL A 87 2.15 -8.91 3.84
N ASN A 88 1.76 -9.39 5.03
CA ASN A 88 2.18 -8.80 6.30
C ASN A 88 3.71 -8.79 6.46
N LYS A 89 4.37 -9.89 6.09
CA LYS A 89 5.83 -9.98 6.13
C LYS A 89 6.49 -8.95 5.21
N ILE A 90 5.99 -8.78 3.98
CA ILE A 90 6.50 -7.78 3.02
C ILE A 90 6.34 -6.35 3.58
N VAL A 91 5.19 -6.03 4.17
CA VAL A 91 4.93 -4.70 4.76
C VAL A 91 5.92 -4.43 5.90
N LEU A 92 6.09 -5.38 6.82
CA LEU A 92 7.00 -5.21 7.96
C LEU A 92 8.46 -5.12 7.54
N THR A 93 8.91 -5.95 6.59
CA THR A 93 10.30 -5.90 6.11
C THR A 93 10.58 -4.61 5.36
N SER A 94 9.63 -4.11 4.57
CA SER A 94 9.74 -2.82 3.88
C SER A 94 9.82 -1.66 4.87
N ALA A 95 8.92 -1.62 5.86
CA ALA A 95 8.89 -0.57 6.87
C ALA A 95 10.19 -0.50 7.68
N TRP A 96 10.66 -1.64 8.20
CA TRP A 96 11.94 -1.68 8.92
C TRP A 96 13.13 -1.38 8.01
N GLY A 97 13.11 -1.81 6.75
CA GLY A 97 14.12 -1.46 5.77
C GLY A 97 14.25 0.05 5.57
N GLN A 98 13.13 0.76 5.42
CA GLN A 98 13.11 2.23 5.29
C GLN A 98 13.66 2.92 6.55
N VAL A 99 13.26 2.48 7.74
CA VAL A 99 13.75 3.02 9.02
C VAL A 99 15.26 2.84 9.14
N LEU A 100 15.76 1.63 8.88
CA LEU A 100 17.19 1.34 8.98
C LEU A 100 18.02 2.12 7.95
N LEU A 101 17.52 2.27 6.72
CA LEU A 101 18.19 3.07 5.69
C LEU A 101 18.24 4.55 6.07
N ALA A 102 17.16 5.11 6.60
CA ALA A 102 17.12 6.50 7.03
C ALA A 102 18.09 6.76 8.20
N LEU A 103 18.01 5.95 9.27
CA LEU A 103 18.88 6.08 10.43
C LEU A 103 20.34 5.77 10.11
N GLY A 104 20.59 4.69 9.36
CA GLY A 104 21.92 4.30 8.91
C GLY A 104 22.55 5.38 8.02
N GLY A 105 21.78 5.93 7.07
CA GLY A 105 22.24 7.02 6.22
C GLY A 105 22.62 8.27 7.02
N MET A 106 21.82 8.65 8.02
CA MET A 106 22.13 9.76 8.92
C MET A 106 23.41 9.51 9.72
N LEU A 107 23.59 8.32 10.28
CA LEU A 107 24.79 7.97 11.04
C LEU A 107 26.04 7.98 10.15
N VAL A 108 25.98 7.38 8.96
CA VAL A 108 27.09 7.39 8.01
C VAL A 108 27.42 8.83 7.60
N GLY A 109 26.41 9.65 7.29
CA GLY A 109 26.61 11.06 6.96
C GLY A 109 27.30 11.84 8.09
N ALA A 110 26.85 11.65 9.34
CA ALA A 110 27.45 12.28 10.51
C ALA A 110 28.90 11.83 10.72
N LEU A 111 29.20 10.54 10.55
CA LEU A 111 30.57 10.01 10.66
C LEU A 111 31.49 10.52 9.56
N VAL A 112 31.00 10.63 8.32
CA VAL A 112 31.78 11.17 7.20
C VAL A 112 32.08 12.65 7.44
N VAL A 113 31.07 13.47 7.75
CA VAL A 113 31.25 14.91 8.01
C VAL A 113 32.12 15.14 9.24
N GLY A 114 31.86 14.43 10.33
CA GLY A 114 32.66 14.49 11.56
C GLY A 114 34.10 14.04 11.33
N GLY A 115 34.31 12.96 10.57
CA GLY A 115 35.63 12.46 10.21
C GLY A 115 36.42 13.45 9.34
N PHE A 116 35.79 14.05 8.33
CA PHE A 116 36.41 15.11 7.51
C PHE A 116 36.72 16.37 8.33
N GLY A 117 35.82 16.79 9.21
CA GLY A 117 36.03 17.92 10.12
C GLY A 117 37.20 17.68 11.07
N TYR A 118 37.25 16.50 11.71
CA TYR A 118 38.34 16.09 12.59
C TYR A 118 39.69 16.07 11.86
N ARG A 119 39.72 15.54 10.63
CA ARG A 119 40.94 15.47 9.81
C ARG A 119 41.45 16.85 9.39
N LYS A 120 40.55 17.81 9.16
CA LYS A 120 40.90 19.20 8.84
C LYS A 120 41.40 19.98 10.05
N TRP A 121 40.94 19.63 11.26
CA TRP A 121 41.27 20.35 12.48
C TRP A 121 42.50 19.79 13.22
N LYS A 122 42.99 18.59 12.86
CA LYS A 122 44.19 18.01 13.47
C LYS A 122 45.42 18.90 13.18
N PRO A 123 46.02 19.56 14.19
CA PRO A 123 47.18 20.42 13.96
C PRO A 123 48.35 19.56 13.49
N LYS A 124 49.10 20.02 12.47
CA LYS A 124 50.35 19.38 12.07
C LYS A 124 51.31 19.46 13.26
N SER A 125 51.53 18.34 13.94
CA SER A 125 52.66 18.18 14.85
C SER A 125 53.93 18.40 14.02
N GLN A 126 54.55 19.57 14.18
CA GLN A 126 55.86 19.87 13.58
C GLN A 126 56.92 18.93 14.17
N PRO A 127 57.93 18.53 13.37
CA PRO A 127 58.92 17.53 13.75
C PRO A 127 59.84 17.98 14.89
#